data_AF-A0A0F2LB77-F1
#
_entry.id   AF-A0A0F2LB77-F1
#
_cell.length_a   1.000
_cell.length_b   1.000
_cell.length_c   1.000
_cell.angle_alpha   90.00
_cell.angle_beta   90.00
_cell.angle_gamma   90.00
#
_symmetry.space_group_name_H-M   'P 1'
#
loop_
_entity.id
_entity.type
_entity.pdbx_description
1 polymer ?
#
loop_
_entity_poly.entity_id
_entity_poly.type
_entity_poly.pdbx_seq_one_letter_code
_entity_poly.pdbx_strand_id
1 'polypeptide(L)' 'MGEEGEEAPRRGRKLDVEAELSKLPVDYHREDDEIVVKVGKGRRLPEDEFRDTISKLKKMGFKFDPDTRTWRKRA' A
#
# COMPACT_ATOMS: atom_id res chain seq x y z
N MET A 1 42.47 -16.15 -6.11
CA MET A 1 41.40 -16.72 -5.29
C MET A 1 40.39 -15.59 -5.15
N GLY A 2 39.57 -15.39 -6.18
CA GLY A 2 38.29 -16.09 -6.35
C GLY A 2 37.23 -15.13 -5.77
N GLU A 3 36.76 -14.19 -6.59
CA GLU A 3 35.36 -14.15 -7.09
C GLU A 3 34.44 -13.50 -6.05
N GLU A 4 34.13 -12.21 -6.21
CA GLU A 4 32.96 -11.68 -6.94
C GLU A 4 31.81 -11.38 -5.98
N GLY A 5 31.11 -10.28 -6.26
CA GLY A 5 30.29 -9.57 -5.30
C GLY A 5 29.04 -10.32 -4.83
N GLU A 6 28.74 -10.18 -3.54
CA GLU A 6 27.38 -10.35 -3.05
C GLU A 6 26.67 -9.00 -3.07
N GLU A 7 26.18 -8.72 -4.28
CA GLU A 7 24.86 -8.16 -4.55
C GLU A 7 24.29 -7.20 -3.50
N ALA A 8 24.56 -5.91 -3.69
CA ALA A 8 23.53 -4.94 -3.38
C ALA A 8 22.28 -5.30 -4.20
N PRO A 9 21.11 -5.57 -3.61
CA PRO A 9 19.90 -5.63 -4.40
C PRO A 9 19.58 -4.20 -4.86
N ARG A 10 20.14 -3.80 -6.00
CA ARG A 10 19.60 -2.74 -6.84
C ARG A 10 18.31 -3.26 -7.49
N ARG A 11 17.29 -3.54 -6.67
CA ARG A 11 15.90 -3.66 -7.11
C ARG A 11 15.19 -2.40 -6.65
N GLY A 12 15.24 -1.40 -7.52
CA GLY A 12 14.78 -0.05 -7.23
C GLY A 12 13.38 -0.01 -6.67
N ARG A 13 13.18 0.82 -5.64
CA ARG A 13 11.92 1.50 -5.30
C ARG A 13 10.64 0.69 -5.50
N LYS A 14 10.64 -0.62 -5.20
CA LYS A 14 9.45 -1.25 -4.64
C LYS A 14 9.36 -0.63 -3.24
N LEU A 15 8.86 0.61 -3.19
CA LEU A 15 8.39 1.21 -1.94
C LEU A 15 7.59 0.10 -1.27
N ASP A 16 8.03 -0.34 -0.10
CA ASP A 16 7.34 -1.33 0.71
C ASP A 16 5.94 -0.79 1.00
N VAL A 17 5.02 -1.08 0.08
CA VAL A 17 3.65 -0.55 0.10
C VAL A 17 3.02 -0.92 1.43
N GLU A 18 3.29 -2.12 1.93
CA GLU A 18 2.86 -2.62 3.24
C GLU A 18 3.44 -1.78 4.40
N ALA A 19 4.70 -1.35 4.32
CA ALA A 19 5.32 -0.49 5.32
C ALA A 19 4.71 0.93 5.32
N GLU A 20 4.35 1.46 4.15
CA GLU A 20 3.65 2.75 4.04
C GLU A 20 2.20 2.63 4.52
N LEU A 21 1.49 1.56 4.15
CA LEU A 21 0.13 1.28 4.62
C LEU A 21 0.09 1.13 6.14
N SER A 22 1.08 0.49 6.75
CA SER A 22 1.17 0.34 8.21
C SER A 22 1.26 1.68 8.95
N LYS A 23 1.76 2.74 8.30
CA LYS A 23 1.84 4.10 8.87
C LYS A 23 0.55 4.90 8.65
N LEU A 24 -0.35 4.42 7.79
CA LEU A 24 -1.60 5.10 7.47
C LEU A 24 -2.74 4.58 8.36
N PRO A 25 -3.79 5.39 8.57
CA PRO A 25 -4.98 4.98 9.31
C PRO A 25 -5.91 4.09 8.45
N VAL A 26 -5.31 3.09 7.81
CA VAL A 26 -5.98 2.12 6.94
C VAL A 26 -5.90 0.74 7.56
N ASP A 27 -6.89 -0.08 7.23
CA ASP A 27 -6.85 -1.51 7.43
C ASP A 27 -6.43 -2.12 6.09
N TYR A 28 -5.49 -3.06 6.06
CA TYR A 28 -5.13 -3.73 4.83
C TYR A 28 -4.97 -5.22 5.05
N HIS A 29 -5.36 -5.99 4.05
CA HIS A 29 -5.23 -7.44 4.05
C HIS A 29 -4.86 -7.91 2.64
N ARG A 30 -4.18 -9.04 2.57
CA ARG A 30 -3.82 -9.68 1.31
C ARG A 30 -4.85 -10.76 1.00
N GLU A 31 -5.50 -10.65 -0.16
CA GLU A 31 -6.37 -11.70 -0.71
C GLU A 31 -5.67 -12.26 -1.94
N ASP A 32 -5.28 -13.53 -1.88
CA ASP A 32 -4.56 -14.22 -2.95
C ASP A 32 -3.29 -13.46 -3.39
N ASP A 33 -3.37 -12.74 -4.52
CA ASP A 33 -2.30 -11.95 -5.15
C ASP A 33 -2.61 -10.44 -5.17
N GLU A 34 -3.63 -10.00 -4.41
CA GLU A 34 -4.09 -8.62 -4.34
C GLU A 34 -3.99 -8.06 -2.92
N ILE A 35 -3.53 -6.83 -2.81
CA ILE A 35 -3.56 -6.07 -1.56
C ILE A 35 -4.85 -5.26 -1.57
N VAL A 36 -5.71 -5.54 -0.59
CA VAL A 36 -6.97 -4.84 -0.36
C VAL A 36 -6.81 -3.95 0.86
N VAL A 37 -7.19 -2.68 0.71
CA VAL A 37 -6.99 -1.63 1.71
C VAL A 37 -8.32 -0.94 1.97
N LYS A 38 -8.73 -0.87 3.22
CA LYS A 38 -9.91 -0.15 3.68
C LYS A 38 -9.49 1.10 4.45
N VAL A 39 -9.96 2.25 3.99
CA VAL A 39 -9.64 3.52 4.63
C VAL A 39 -10.51 3.73 5.85
N GLY A 40 -9.88 4.01 7.00
CA GLY A 40 -10.53 4.06 8.30
C GLY A 40 -10.64 2.68 8.91
N LYS A 41 -9.82 2.43 9.95
CA LYS A 41 -9.81 1.22 10.80
C LYS A 41 -11.12 1.05 11.61
N GLY A 42 -12.26 0.92 10.92
CA GLY A 42 -13.59 0.88 11.53
C GLY A 42 -14.06 2.20 12.16
N ARG A 43 -13.36 3.31 11.91
CA ARG A 43 -13.69 4.65 12.41
C ARG A 43 -13.74 5.65 11.26
N ARG A 44 -14.61 6.66 11.39
CA ARG A 44 -14.69 7.77 10.44
C ARG A 44 -13.46 8.65 10.63
N LEU A 45 -12.60 8.70 9.60
CA LEU A 45 -11.46 9.61 9.60
C LEU A 45 -11.92 11.05 9.35
N PRO A 46 -11.18 12.04 9.87
CA PRO A 46 -11.33 13.43 9.44
C PRO A 46 -11.19 13.55 7.92
N GLU A 47 -11.87 14.52 7.33
CA GLU A 47 -11.88 14.69 5.87
C GLU A 47 -10.47 14.93 5.30
N ASP A 48 -9.65 15.71 6.01
CA ASP A 48 -8.23 15.95 5.66
C ASP A 48 -7.41 14.66 5.64
N GLU A 49 -7.47 13.85 6.70
CA GLU A 49 -6.72 12.58 6.78
C GLU A 49 -7.22 11.56 5.75
N PHE A 50 -8.54 11.51 5.55
CA PHE A 50 -9.12 10.66 4.51
C PHE A 50 -8.57 11.07 3.15
N ARG A 51 -8.64 12.35 2.80
CA ARG A 51 -8.18 12.84 1.49
C ARG A 51 -6.67 12.62 1.29
N ASP A 52 -5.85 12.83 2.32
CA ASP A 52 -4.42 12.56 2.28
C ASP A 52 -4.12 11.06 2.06
N THR A 53 -4.80 10.20 2.81
CA THR A 53 -4.68 8.73 2.69
C THR A 53 -5.06 8.27 1.29
N ILE A 54 -6.19 8.75 0.77
CA ILE A 54 -6.67 8.46 -0.59
C ILE A 54 -5.65 8.91 -1.65
N SER A 55 -5.07 10.10 -1.48
CA SER A 55 -4.02 10.63 -2.38
C SER A 55 -2.79 9.73 -2.37
N LYS A 56 -2.35 9.27 -1.20
CA LYS A 56 -1.23 8.33 -1.05
C LYS A 56 -1.51 6.98 -1.70
N LEU A 57 -2.70 6.42 -1.49
CA LEU A 57 -3.12 5.16 -2.12
C LEU A 57 -3.11 5.26 -3.65
N LYS A 58 -3.62 6.35 -4.23
CA LYS A 58 -3.51 6.61 -5.68
C LYS A 58 -2.05 6.66 -6.15
N LYS A 59 -1.18 7.37 -5.42
CA LYS A 59 0.25 7.47 -5.75
C LYS A 59 0.97 6.12 -5.68
N MET A 60 0.55 5.25 -4.77
CA MET A 60 1.06 3.88 -4.63
C MET A 60 0.51 2.91 -5.69
N GLY A 61 -0.45 3.34 -6.53
CA GLY A 61 -1.02 2.52 -7.60
C GLY A 61 -2.23 1.68 -7.19
N PHE A 62 -2.84 1.97 -6.03
CA PHE A 62 -4.11 1.35 -5.67
C PHE A 62 -5.26 1.95 -6.49
N LYS A 63 -6.23 1.09 -6.81
CA LYS A 63 -7.47 1.45 -7.48
C LYS A 63 -8.62 1.39 -6.49
N PHE A 64 -9.47 2.41 -6.49
CA PHE A 64 -10.68 2.40 -5.68
C PHE A 64 -11.72 1.47 -6.28
N ASP A 65 -12.22 0.56 -5.47
CA ASP A 65 -13.31 -0.37 -5.74
C ASP A 65 -14.59 0.18 -5.11
N PRO A 66 -15.55 0.72 -5.90
CA PRO A 66 -16.76 1.35 -5.38
C PRO A 66 -17.74 0.35 -4.77
N ASP A 67 -17.68 -0.92 -5.19
CA ASP A 67 -18.53 -2.01 -4.74
C ASP A 67 -18.26 -2.33 -3.27
N THR A 68 -16.99 -2.53 -2.94
CA THR A 68 -16.54 -2.88 -1.58
C THR A 68 -16.12 -1.67 -0.77
N ARG A 69 -16.01 -0.49 -1.40
CA ARG A 69 -15.46 0.75 -0.83
C ARG A 69 -14.03 0.54 -0.31
N THR A 70 -13.27 -0.32 -0.98
CA THR A 70 -11.87 -0.62 -0.67
C THR A 70 -10.93 -0.16 -1.79
N TRP A 71 -9.64 -0.20 -1.53
CA TRP A 71 -8.57 0.15 -2.43
C TRP A 71 -7.78 -1.10 -2.74
N ARG A 72 -7.70 -1.46 -4.01
CA ARG A 72 -7.14 -2.73 -4.46
C ARG A 72 -5.91 -2.50 -5.32
N LYS A 73 -4.89 -3.32 -5.15
CA LYS A 73 -3.68 -3.31 -5.97
C LYS A 73 -3.18 -4.74 -6.16
N ARG A 74 -2.92 -5.12 -7.41
CA ARG A 74 -2.17 -6.34 -7.72
C ARG A 74 -0.76 -6.25 -7.13
N ALA A 75 -0.36 -7.25 -6.36
CA ALA A 75 0.92 -7.28 -5.64
C ALA A 75 2.12 -7.38 -6.60
#